data_AF-A0A845G438-F1
#
_entry.id   AF-A0A845G438-F1
#
_cell.length_a   1.000
_cell.length_b   1.000
_cell.length_c   1.000
_cell.angle_alpha   90.00
_cell.angle_beta   90.00
_cell.angle_gamma   90.00
#
_symmetry.space_group_name_H-M   'P 1'
#
loop_
_entity.id
_entity.type
_entity.pdbx_description
1 polymer ?
#
loop_
_entity_poly.entity_id
_entity_poly.type
_entity_poly.pdbx_seq_one_letter_code
_entity_poly.pdbx_strand_id
1 'polypeptide(L)'
;MMHIVNISIMKNAVQIVMRKLIGDTGYALTMKRVMIGLASAVMLAGCGIKQSIQRNDDRYMVPGALDVPLSDYYDTFTFRFMERYRVTHDAPIDGGCGYHGVAYSVPKGASYAGEVHHVRDIFEVNGETWQRSSEGRPPFSIDRYFRSIKAMQPVYESVNGVSKKTDKKEEIEVGLKALCFYSSEGTGHVLVVRFYKRDIATWRTLLSAANPQGSWSMQKIGANNWWLLENDEETLLFQKLGVIGGGFMSWILPIGDTGYTVAMQLGANKKSLENPKAHEKMKATLRHMVESVKIEVLTDLNK
;
A
#
# COMPACT_ATOMS: atom_id res chain seq x y z
N MET A 1 -16.85 -49.69 44.04
CA MET A 1 -15.50 -50.22 44.30
C MET A 1 -14.53 -49.41 43.42
N MET A 2 -13.62 -48.63 44.04
CA MET A 2 -12.31 -48.14 43.55
C MET A 2 -12.20 -47.55 42.11
N HIS A 3 -11.62 -46.37 41.83
CA HIS A 3 -10.63 -45.55 42.54
C HIS A 3 -10.72 -44.07 42.09
N ILE A 4 -10.83 -43.16 43.06
CA ILE A 4 -10.54 -41.73 42.95
C ILE A 4 -9.20 -41.51 43.65
N VAL A 5 -8.09 -41.41 42.91
CA VAL A 5 -6.79 -40.92 43.40
C VAL A 5 -5.99 -40.35 42.21
N ASN A 6 -5.87 -39.02 42.10
CA ASN A 6 -4.63 -38.30 41.67
C ASN A 6 -4.84 -36.83 41.25
N ILE A 7 -5.36 -35.98 42.14
CA ILE A 7 -5.29 -34.51 41.93
C ILE A 7 -4.70 -33.75 43.15
N SER A 8 -4.44 -34.43 44.27
CA SER A 8 -3.91 -33.78 45.49
C SER A 8 -2.38 -33.67 45.56
N ILE A 9 -1.62 -34.46 44.77
CA ILE A 9 -0.16 -34.53 44.89
C ILE A 9 0.56 -33.40 44.10
N MET A 10 -0.05 -32.82 43.06
CA MET A 10 0.60 -31.76 42.27
C MET A 10 0.53 -30.35 42.88
N LYS A 11 -0.37 -30.09 43.85
CA LYS A 11 -0.45 -28.77 44.51
C LYS A 11 0.66 -28.55 45.55
N ASN A 12 1.16 -29.62 46.18
CA ASN A 12 2.22 -29.52 47.19
C ASN A 12 3.64 -29.40 46.61
N ALA A 13 3.88 -29.84 45.37
CA ALA A 13 5.19 -29.68 44.72
C ALA A 13 5.48 -28.22 44.31
N VAL A 14 4.44 -27.44 43.97
CA VAL A 14 4.60 -26.05 43.51
C VAL A 14 4.82 -25.07 44.67
N GLN A 15 4.22 -25.30 45.84
CA GLN A 15 4.44 -24.46 47.03
C GLN A 15 5.81 -24.66 47.68
N ILE A 16 6.42 -25.84 47.55
CA ILE A 16 7.75 -26.13 48.11
C ILE A 16 8.87 -25.52 47.24
N VAL A 17 8.68 -25.41 45.92
CA VAL A 17 9.65 -24.75 45.03
C VAL A 17 9.58 -23.22 45.17
N MET A 18 8.38 -22.65 45.39
CA MET A 18 8.21 -21.20 45.59
C MET A 18 8.77 -20.68 46.93
N ARG A 19 8.87 -21.50 47.97
CA ARG A 19 9.48 -21.10 49.25
C ARG A 19 11.01 -21.18 49.28
N LYS A 20 11.65 -21.74 48.25
CA LYS A 20 13.12 -21.88 48.18
C LYS A 20 13.82 -20.83 47.32
N LEU A 21 13.05 -19.90 46.72
CA LEU A 21 13.58 -18.82 45.86
C LEU A 21 13.51 -17.42 46.49
N ILE A 22 13.02 -17.31 47.73
CA ILE A 22 13.00 -16.06 48.51
C ILE A 22 13.95 -16.26 49.70
N GLY A 23 15.25 -16.20 49.41
CA GLY A 23 16.32 -16.41 50.39
C GLY A 23 17.65 -15.94 49.83
N ASP A 24 17.88 -14.64 49.99
CA ASP A 24 19.17 -13.96 50.08
C ASP A 24 20.19 -13.98 48.92
N THR A 25 20.69 -12.76 48.69
CA THR A 25 21.92 -12.33 48.00
C THR A 25 21.96 -12.43 46.46
N GLY A 26 22.03 -11.26 45.80
CA GLY A 26 22.44 -11.19 44.39
C GLY A 26 21.82 -10.09 43.51
N TYR A 27 21.43 -8.94 44.07
CA TYR A 27 21.03 -7.77 43.29
C TYR A 27 22.23 -7.13 42.56
N ALA A 28 22.64 -7.69 41.42
CA ALA A 28 23.46 -6.98 40.42
C ALA A 28 23.63 -7.73 39.09
N LEU A 29 23.50 -9.06 39.03
CA LEU A 29 23.88 -9.83 37.83
C LEU A 29 22.72 -10.30 36.95
N THR A 30 21.47 -10.23 37.43
CA THR A 30 20.27 -10.75 36.74
C THR A 30 19.56 -9.73 35.85
N MET A 31 19.90 -8.44 35.95
CA MET A 31 19.29 -7.38 35.09
C MET A 31 19.90 -7.33 33.68
N LYS A 32 21.15 -7.80 33.51
CA LYS A 32 21.84 -7.82 32.20
C LYS A 32 21.40 -8.96 31.28
N ARG A 33 20.87 -10.07 31.82
CA ARG A 33 20.39 -11.22 31.01
C ARG A 33 18.92 -11.12 30.61
N VAL A 34 18.11 -10.37 31.35
CA VAL A 34 16.70 -10.10 30.99
C VAL A 34 16.60 -9.09 29.84
N MET A 35 17.54 -8.14 29.73
CA MET A 35 17.59 -7.17 28.61
C MET A 35 18.03 -7.79 27.28
N ILE A 36 18.79 -8.90 27.29
CA ILE A 36 19.21 -9.61 26.06
C ILE A 36 18.14 -10.60 25.58
N GLY A 37 17.28 -11.11 26.49
CA GLY A 37 16.14 -11.96 26.13
C GLY A 37 14.96 -11.20 25.51
N LEU A 38 14.75 -9.92 25.89
CA LEU A 38 13.69 -9.08 25.32
C LEU A 38 14.02 -8.55 23.92
N ALA A 39 15.30 -8.37 23.58
CA ALA A 39 15.73 -7.94 22.24
C ALA A 39 15.53 -9.04 21.18
N SER A 40 15.59 -10.31 21.58
CA SER A 40 15.46 -11.46 20.66
C SER A 40 14.00 -11.89 20.41
N ALA A 41 13.08 -11.54 21.32
CA ALA A 41 11.66 -11.89 21.18
C ALA A 41 10.88 -10.95 20.25
N VAL A 42 11.37 -9.72 20.04
CA VAL A 42 10.78 -8.77 19.08
C VAL A 42 11.13 -9.14 17.62
N MET A 43 12.14 -9.99 17.38
CA MET A 43 12.55 -10.39 16.03
C MET A 43 11.69 -11.49 15.39
N LEU A 44 10.84 -12.20 16.15
CA LEU A 44 10.12 -13.38 15.63
C LEU A 44 8.62 -13.18 15.38
N ALA A 45 8.03 -12.07 15.84
CA ALA A 45 6.67 -11.68 15.44
C ALA A 45 6.62 -11.05 14.03
N GLY A 46 7.78 -10.70 13.47
CA GLY A 46 7.90 -10.14 12.11
C GLY A 46 7.83 -11.16 10.99
N CYS A 47 7.99 -12.47 11.24
CA CYS A 47 8.19 -13.45 10.16
C CYS A 47 6.93 -13.76 9.35
N GLY A 48 5.71 -13.61 9.87
CA GLY A 48 4.48 -13.91 9.12
C GLY A 48 4.10 -12.82 8.11
N ILE A 49 4.27 -11.56 8.51
CA ILE A 49 4.09 -10.40 7.62
C ILE A 49 5.30 -10.26 6.69
N LYS A 50 6.52 -10.52 7.20
CA LYS A 50 7.73 -10.54 6.38
C LYS A 50 7.74 -11.70 5.39
N GLN A 51 7.15 -12.86 5.66
CA GLN A 51 7.05 -13.95 4.66
C GLN A 51 5.97 -13.70 3.60
N SER A 52 4.87 -12.99 3.92
CA SER A 52 3.89 -12.61 2.91
C SER A 52 4.37 -11.44 2.05
N ILE A 53 5.12 -10.51 2.66
CA ILE A 53 5.87 -9.44 1.98
C ILE A 53 6.99 -10.07 1.14
N GLN A 54 7.86 -10.91 1.70
CA GLN A 54 8.94 -11.63 0.98
C GLN A 54 8.42 -12.56 -0.12
N ARG A 55 7.27 -13.22 0.03
CA ARG A 55 6.67 -13.99 -1.09
C ARG A 55 6.13 -13.10 -2.20
N ASN A 56 5.74 -11.86 -1.88
CA ASN A 56 5.44 -10.86 -2.88
C ASN A 56 6.75 -10.32 -3.48
N ASP A 57 7.76 -10.05 -2.66
CA ASP A 57 9.07 -9.57 -3.09
C ASP A 57 9.76 -10.57 -4.00
N ASP A 58 9.75 -11.87 -3.70
CA ASP A 58 10.29 -12.94 -4.55
C ASP A 58 9.58 -13.01 -5.91
N ARG A 59 8.33 -12.49 -6.01
CA ARG A 59 7.57 -12.37 -7.26
C ARG A 59 7.95 -11.11 -8.06
N TYR A 60 8.40 -10.05 -7.40
CA TYR A 60 8.77 -8.76 -7.99
C TYR A 60 10.30 -8.52 -8.07
N MET A 61 11.10 -9.47 -7.58
CA MET A 61 12.56 -9.52 -7.64
C MET A 61 13.08 -10.17 -8.93
N VAL A 62 12.20 -10.41 -9.92
CA VAL A 62 12.64 -10.76 -11.28
C VAL A 62 13.16 -9.48 -11.95
N PRO A 63 14.38 -9.49 -12.53
CA PRO A 63 14.86 -8.40 -13.38
C PRO A 63 13.80 -8.06 -14.44
N GLY A 64 13.39 -6.80 -14.52
CA GLY A 64 12.28 -6.41 -15.41
C GLY A 64 11.79 -4.98 -15.20
N ALA A 65 11.33 -4.61 -14.00
CA ALA A 65 10.70 -3.30 -13.79
C ALA A 65 11.69 -2.11 -13.81
N LEU A 66 12.97 -2.35 -13.48
CA LEU A 66 14.01 -1.30 -13.41
C LEU A 66 15.01 -1.33 -14.59
N ASP A 67 15.00 -2.42 -15.37
CA ASP A 67 15.92 -2.64 -16.49
C ASP A 67 15.42 -1.98 -17.78
N VAL A 68 14.18 -1.52 -17.77
CA VAL A 68 13.53 -0.93 -18.94
C VAL A 68 13.80 0.58 -18.98
N PRO A 69 14.29 1.12 -20.11
CA PRO A 69 14.47 2.56 -20.27
C PRO A 69 13.13 3.31 -20.14
N LEU A 70 13.19 4.48 -19.51
CA LEU A 70 12.07 5.38 -19.20
C LEU A 70 11.15 5.74 -20.38
N SER A 71 11.59 5.55 -21.62
CA SER A 71 10.96 6.13 -22.79
C SER A 71 9.75 5.36 -23.31
N ASP A 72 9.65 4.05 -23.10
CA ASP A 72 8.90 3.23 -24.06
C ASP A 72 8.02 2.11 -23.48
N TYR A 73 7.68 2.07 -22.18
CA TYR A 73 6.98 0.91 -21.60
C TYR A 73 5.90 1.31 -20.56
N TYR A 74 4.76 1.81 -21.06
CA TYR A 74 3.61 2.18 -20.23
C TYR A 74 2.31 1.61 -20.76
N ASP A 75 1.45 1.18 -19.84
CA ASP A 75 0.05 0.89 -20.12
C ASP A 75 -0.77 2.16 -19.97
N THR A 76 -1.62 2.44 -20.96
CA THR A 76 -2.55 3.57 -20.93
C THR A 76 -3.94 3.09 -20.54
N PHE A 77 -4.49 3.61 -19.44
CA PHE A 77 -5.82 3.27 -18.96
C PHE A 77 -6.80 4.37 -19.31
N THR A 78 -7.92 4.03 -19.95
CA THR A 78 -9.01 4.98 -20.27
C THR A 78 -10.34 4.42 -19.83
N PHE A 79 -11.12 5.20 -19.06
CA PHE A 79 -12.48 4.84 -18.60
C PHE A 79 -13.40 6.06 -18.54
N ARG A 80 -14.71 5.78 -18.54
CA ARG A 80 -15.73 6.76 -18.13
C ARG A 80 -15.90 6.69 -16.62
N PHE A 81 -15.86 7.85 -15.98
CA PHE A 81 -15.96 8.00 -14.54
C PHE A 81 -17.22 8.79 -14.19
N MET A 82 -18.09 8.17 -13.38
CA MET A 82 -19.38 8.70 -12.94
C MET A 82 -20.28 9.14 -14.10
N GLU A 83 -20.13 8.54 -15.29
CA GLU A 83 -20.83 8.89 -16.55
C GLU A 83 -20.63 10.35 -17.00
N ARG A 84 -19.77 11.11 -16.32
CA ARG A 84 -19.60 12.56 -16.52
C ARG A 84 -18.23 12.93 -17.04
N TYR A 85 -17.22 12.11 -16.75
CA TYR A 85 -15.84 12.37 -17.13
C TYR A 85 -15.24 11.19 -17.88
N ARG A 86 -14.38 11.47 -18.86
CA ARG A 86 -13.39 10.51 -19.36
C ARG A 86 -12.09 10.78 -18.62
N VAL A 87 -11.54 9.75 -18.01
CA VAL A 87 -10.26 9.82 -17.33
C VAL A 87 -9.29 8.89 -18.04
N THR A 88 -8.14 9.43 -18.41
CA THR A 88 -7.01 8.69 -18.98
C THR A 88 -5.77 8.93 -18.14
N HIS A 89 -4.99 7.88 -17.89
CA HIS A 89 -3.64 8.02 -17.33
C HIS A 89 -2.77 6.82 -17.74
N ASP A 90 -1.46 7.01 -17.65
CA ASP A 90 -0.48 5.95 -17.85
C ASP A 90 -0.04 5.34 -16.51
N ALA A 91 0.39 4.09 -16.55
CA ALA A 91 1.13 3.44 -15.47
C ALA A 91 2.19 2.49 -16.04
N PRO A 92 3.28 2.19 -15.31
CA PRO A 92 4.28 1.23 -15.77
C PRO A 92 3.68 -0.14 -16.08
N ILE A 93 4.22 -0.83 -17.09
CA ILE A 93 3.84 -2.21 -17.42
C ILE A 93 4.13 -3.14 -16.22
N ASP A 94 3.38 -4.25 -16.12
CA ASP A 94 3.45 -5.23 -15.03
C ASP A 94 3.06 -4.69 -13.64
N GLY A 95 2.34 -3.58 -13.62
CA GLY A 95 1.74 -3.07 -12.41
C GLY A 95 0.70 -4.00 -11.84
N GLY A 96 0.70 -4.15 -10.51
CA GLY A 96 -0.42 -4.73 -9.76
C GLY A 96 -1.65 -3.81 -9.78
N CYS A 97 -2.04 -3.34 -10.96
CA CYS A 97 -3.20 -2.49 -11.17
C CYS A 97 -4.49 -3.31 -11.05
N GLY A 98 -5.45 -2.81 -10.26
CA GLY A 98 -6.74 -3.43 -10.02
C GLY A 98 -7.81 -3.10 -11.07
N TYR A 99 -7.41 -2.63 -12.26
CA TYR A 99 -8.35 -2.29 -13.33
C TYR A 99 -8.87 -3.54 -14.02
N HIS A 100 -10.18 -3.59 -14.26
CA HIS A 100 -10.77 -4.55 -15.19
C HIS A 100 -11.07 -3.87 -16.53
N GLY A 101 -10.42 -4.32 -17.59
CA GLY A 101 -10.54 -3.73 -18.92
C GLY A 101 -10.27 -4.75 -20.01
N VAL A 102 -10.45 -4.31 -21.26
CA VAL A 102 -9.94 -5.04 -22.43
C VAL A 102 -8.65 -4.35 -22.84
N ALA A 103 -7.57 -5.12 -22.84
CA ALA A 103 -6.27 -4.68 -23.32
C ALA A 103 -6.21 -4.80 -24.84
N TYR A 104 -5.68 -3.75 -25.49
CA TYR A 104 -5.35 -3.74 -26.90
C TYR A 104 -3.86 -3.45 -27.02
N SER A 105 -3.12 -4.37 -27.64
CA SER A 105 -1.71 -4.15 -27.90
C SER A 105 -1.53 -2.94 -28.81
N VAL A 106 -0.53 -2.12 -28.52
CA VAL A 106 -0.17 -0.97 -29.35
C VAL A 106 0.18 -1.46 -30.78
N PRO A 107 -0.24 -0.76 -31.86
CA PRO A 107 -0.01 -1.20 -33.23
C PRO A 107 1.47 -1.49 -33.55
N LYS A 108 1.71 -2.49 -34.40
CA LYS A 108 3.04 -2.89 -34.85
C LYS A 108 3.74 -1.70 -35.55
N GLY A 109 4.83 -1.21 -34.96
CA GLY A 109 5.60 -0.06 -35.47
C GLY A 109 5.49 1.22 -34.65
N ALA A 110 4.76 1.22 -33.53
CA ALA A 110 4.83 2.30 -32.55
C ALA A 110 6.23 2.38 -31.93
N SER A 111 6.66 3.59 -31.57
CA SER A 111 7.94 3.85 -30.92
C SER A 111 7.99 3.36 -29.47
N TYR A 112 6.87 2.94 -28.90
CA TYR A 112 6.73 2.49 -27.51
C TYR A 112 6.04 1.12 -27.43
N ALA A 113 6.36 0.36 -26.40
CA ALA A 113 5.72 -0.86 -25.94
C ALA A 113 4.69 -0.57 -24.83
N GLY A 114 3.71 -1.47 -24.69
CA GLY A 114 2.61 -1.36 -23.73
C GLY A 114 1.26 -1.77 -24.32
N GLU A 115 0.22 -1.67 -23.50
CA GLU A 115 -1.16 -1.93 -23.89
C GLU A 115 -2.05 -0.73 -23.59
N VAL A 116 -3.02 -0.50 -24.47
CA VAL A 116 -4.12 0.42 -24.20
C VAL A 116 -5.26 -0.36 -23.57
N HIS A 117 -5.54 -0.05 -22.31
CA HIS A 117 -6.61 -0.66 -21.54
C HIS A 117 -7.86 0.21 -21.61
N HIS A 118 -8.88 -0.30 -22.29
CA HIS A 118 -10.24 0.24 -22.17
C HIS A 118 -10.87 -0.31 -20.91
N VAL A 119 -10.70 0.44 -19.82
CA VAL A 119 -11.25 0.14 -18.52
C VAL A 119 -12.76 0.41 -18.56
N ARG A 120 -13.53 -0.55 -18.04
CA ARG A 120 -14.99 -0.45 -18.04
C ARG A 120 -15.46 0.68 -17.13
N ASP A 121 -16.61 1.26 -17.47
CA ASP A 121 -17.18 2.42 -16.77
C ASP A 121 -17.23 2.22 -15.26
N ILE A 122 -16.88 3.28 -14.53
CA ILE A 122 -16.95 3.35 -13.07
C ILE A 122 -18.10 4.30 -12.72
N PHE A 123 -19.02 3.85 -11.86
CA PHE A 123 -20.23 4.59 -11.53
C PHE A 123 -20.65 4.37 -10.06
N GLU A 124 -21.60 5.17 -9.57
CA GLU A 124 -22.13 5.07 -8.21
C GLU A 124 -23.60 4.64 -8.20
N VAL A 125 -23.93 3.71 -7.30
CA VAL A 125 -25.32 3.33 -6.99
C VAL A 125 -25.41 3.11 -5.48
N ASN A 126 -26.43 3.69 -4.85
CA ASN A 126 -26.68 3.54 -3.40
C ASN A 126 -25.48 3.88 -2.49
N GLY A 127 -24.64 4.83 -2.92
CA GLY A 127 -23.45 5.25 -2.17
C GLY A 127 -22.25 4.33 -2.34
N GLU A 128 -22.35 3.25 -3.10
CA GLU A 128 -21.26 2.32 -3.44
C GLU A 128 -20.72 2.58 -4.85
N THR A 129 -19.46 2.22 -5.06
CA THR A 129 -18.68 2.44 -6.28
C THR A 129 -18.54 1.12 -7.03
N TRP A 130 -19.04 1.10 -8.25
CA TRP A 130 -19.15 -0.08 -9.07
C TRP A 130 -18.34 0.08 -10.35
N GLN A 131 -17.80 -1.04 -10.83
CA GLN A 131 -17.27 -1.13 -12.17
C GLN A 131 -18.19 -1.98 -13.05
N ARG A 132 -18.51 -1.49 -14.25
CA ARG A 132 -19.30 -2.22 -15.24
C ARG A 132 -18.53 -3.48 -15.67
N SER A 133 -19.23 -4.58 -15.83
CA SER A 133 -18.66 -5.84 -16.30
C SER A 133 -18.75 -5.99 -17.82
N SER A 134 -18.21 -7.08 -18.36
CA SER A 134 -18.54 -7.52 -19.72
C SER A 134 -20.05 -7.74 -19.88
N GLU A 135 -20.53 -7.66 -21.11
CA GLU A 135 -21.94 -7.87 -21.44
C GLU A 135 -22.49 -9.17 -20.82
N GLY A 136 -23.71 -9.09 -20.28
CA GLY A 136 -24.38 -10.21 -19.61
C GLY A 136 -23.90 -10.55 -18.20
N ARG A 137 -22.92 -9.82 -17.64
CA ARG A 137 -22.47 -10.00 -16.25
C ARG A 137 -22.87 -8.83 -15.36
N PRO A 138 -23.24 -9.07 -14.08
CA PRO A 138 -23.51 -7.99 -13.14
C PRO A 138 -22.24 -7.16 -12.89
N PRO A 139 -22.38 -5.85 -12.58
CA PRO A 139 -21.24 -5.04 -12.15
C PRO A 139 -20.66 -5.61 -10.85
N PHE A 140 -19.41 -5.28 -10.55
CA PHE A 140 -18.75 -5.68 -9.30
C PHE A 140 -18.31 -4.46 -8.51
N SER A 141 -18.34 -4.59 -7.19
CA SER A 141 -17.95 -3.50 -6.29
C SER A 141 -16.43 -3.33 -6.33
N ILE A 142 -16.02 -2.07 -6.48
CA ILE A 142 -14.63 -1.63 -6.40
C ILE A 142 -14.41 -0.72 -5.21
N ASP A 143 -15.37 -0.62 -4.28
CA ASP A 143 -15.33 0.31 -3.15
C ASP A 143 -14.05 0.24 -2.33
N ARG A 144 -13.48 -0.96 -2.19
CA ARG A 144 -12.22 -1.16 -1.45
C ARG A 144 -11.06 -0.33 -1.99
N TYR A 145 -11.10 0.12 -3.24
CA TYR A 145 -10.09 0.99 -3.84
C TYR A 145 -10.39 2.47 -3.65
N PHE A 146 -11.64 2.84 -3.39
CA PHE A 146 -12.10 4.22 -3.38
C PHE A 146 -12.45 4.78 -2.00
N ARG A 147 -12.76 3.91 -1.04
CA ARG A 147 -13.37 4.29 0.24
C ARG A 147 -12.74 3.54 1.40
N SER A 148 -12.89 4.12 2.60
CA SER A 148 -12.56 3.42 3.84
C SER A 148 -13.62 2.36 4.11
N ILE A 149 -13.15 1.14 4.35
CA ILE A 149 -13.97 -0.01 4.72
C ILE A 149 -13.27 -0.64 5.91
N LYS A 150 -13.95 -0.65 7.06
CA LYS A 150 -13.49 -1.31 8.27
C LYS A 150 -14.05 -2.72 8.34
N ALA A 151 -13.21 -3.68 8.72
CA ALA A 151 -13.63 -5.06 8.95
C ALA A 151 -13.02 -5.57 10.25
N MET A 152 -13.79 -6.38 10.97
CA MET A 152 -13.29 -7.08 12.16
C MET A 152 -12.55 -8.34 11.73
N GLN A 153 -11.23 -8.37 11.91
CA GLN A 153 -10.42 -9.57 11.71
C GLN A 153 -10.07 -10.25 13.03
N PRO A 154 -10.03 -11.59 13.07
CA PRO A 154 -9.60 -12.28 14.27
C PRO A 154 -8.09 -12.11 14.49
N VAL A 155 -7.70 -11.85 15.73
CA VAL A 155 -6.29 -11.76 16.11
C VAL A 155 -5.73 -13.18 16.23
N TYR A 156 -4.53 -13.40 15.69
CA TYR A 156 -3.82 -14.66 15.81
C TYR A 156 -2.62 -14.50 16.74
N GLU A 157 -2.45 -15.42 17.69
CA GLU A 157 -1.31 -15.48 18.59
C GLU A 157 -0.45 -16.71 18.26
N SER A 158 0.87 -16.57 18.34
CA SER A 158 1.80 -17.70 18.19
C SER A 158 1.88 -18.46 19.51
N VAL A 159 1.33 -19.67 19.55
CA VAL A 159 1.42 -20.58 20.70
C VAL A 159 2.23 -21.79 20.26
N ASN A 160 3.43 -21.95 20.82
CA ASN A 160 4.38 -23.00 20.45
C ASN A 160 4.74 -23.01 18.94
N GLY A 161 4.86 -21.84 18.32
CA GLY A 161 5.21 -21.70 16.90
C GLY A 161 4.05 -21.97 15.93
N VAL A 162 2.85 -22.28 16.44
CA VAL A 162 1.64 -22.43 15.62
C VAL A 162 0.76 -21.20 15.81
N SER A 163 0.37 -20.60 14.68
CA SER A 163 -0.59 -19.50 14.67
C SER A 163 -1.97 -20.02 15.12
N LYS A 164 -2.43 -19.59 16.29
CA LYS A 164 -3.75 -19.91 16.83
C LYS A 164 -4.64 -18.68 16.81
N LYS A 165 -5.82 -18.84 16.24
CA LYS A 165 -6.89 -17.85 16.28
C LYS A 165 -7.30 -17.61 17.74
N THR A 166 -7.34 -16.35 18.15
CA THR A 166 -7.85 -15.94 19.48
C THR A 166 -9.33 -15.60 19.40
N ASP A 167 -9.97 -15.43 20.55
CA ASP A 167 -11.34 -14.89 20.65
C ASP A 167 -11.40 -13.37 20.43
N LYS A 168 -10.24 -12.70 20.36
CA LYS A 168 -10.16 -11.26 20.10
C LYS A 168 -10.34 -11.00 18.62
N LYS A 169 -11.01 -9.88 18.33
CA LYS A 169 -11.08 -9.31 17.00
C LYS A 169 -10.51 -7.90 17.05
N GLU A 170 -9.78 -7.53 16.02
CA GLU A 170 -9.29 -6.18 15.81
C GLU A 170 -9.98 -5.58 14.58
N GLU A 171 -10.27 -4.29 14.66
CA GLU A 171 -10.74 -3.54 13.51
C GLU A 171 -9.55 -3.22 12.61
N ILE A 172 -9.66 -3.60 11.34
CA ILE A 172 -8.65 -3.29 10.32
C ILE A 172 -9.26 -2.51 9.16
N GLU A 173 -8.43 -1.70 8.50
CA GLU A 173 -8.77 -1.07 7.22
C GLU A 173 -8.58 -2.09 6.08
N VAL A 174 -9.69 -2.51 5.47
CA VAL A 174 -9.68 -3.36 4.25
C VAL A 174 -9.99 -2.56 2.98
N GLY A 175 -10.43 -1.31 3.14
CA GLY A 175 -10.59 -0.33 2.07
C GLY A 175 -9.33 0.47 1.80
N LEU A 176 -9.48 1.59 1.09
CA LEU A 176 -8.40 2.49 0.70
C LEU A 176 -7.20 1.76 0.07
N LYS A 177 -7.45 0.71 -0.70
CA LYS A 177 -6.38 0.00 -1.42
C LYS A 177 -5.81 0.89 -2.52
N ALA A 178 -4.53 0.69 -2.80
CA ALA A 178 -3.93 1.25 -4.01
C ALA A 178 -4.62 0.66 -5.24
N LEU A 179 -4.87 1.52 -6.21
CA LEU A 179 -5.40 1.11 -7.50
C LEU A 179 -4.29 0.49 -8.35
N CYS A 180 -3.09 1.07 -8.31
CA CYS A 180 -1.86 0.45 -8.80
C CYS A 180 -0.76 0.59 -7.74
N PHE A 181 0.06 -0.43 -7.57
CA PHE A 181 1.17 -0.43 -6.61
C PHE A 181 2.38 -1.11 -7.20
N TYR A 182 3.54 -0.47 -7.07
CA TYR A 182 4.83 -0.96 -7.51
C TYR A 182 5.83 -0.76 -6.39
N SER A 183 6.57 -1.80 -6.03
CA SER A 183 7.64 -1.71 -5.05
C SER A 183 8.95 -2.19 -5.66
N SER A 184 10.04 -1.50 -5.32
CA SER A 184 11.39 -1.87 -5.71
C SER A 184 12.24 -1.91 -4.46
N GLU A 185 12.23 -3.05 -3.76
CA GLU A 185 12.96 -3.22 -2.51
C GLU A 185 14.46 -2.95 -2.65
N GLY A 186 15.06 -3.45 -3.75
CA GLY A 186 16.47 -3.32 -4.05
C GLY A 186 16.94 -1.86 -4.05
N THR A 187 16.10 -0.95 -4.56
CA THR A 187 16.39 0.49 -4.63
C THR A 187 15.62 1.32 -3.62
N GLY A 188 14.81 0.70 -2.76
CA GLY A 188 14.04 1.38 -1.71
C GLY A 188 12.87 2.25 -2.18
N HIS A 189 12.36 2.06 -3.40
CA HIS A 189 11.30 2.90 -3.97
C HIS A 189 9.92 2.22 -3.94
N VAL A 190 8.87 3.05 -3.94
CA VAL A 190 7.49 2.61 -4.17
C VAL A 190 6.78 3.62 -5.06
N LEU A 191 6.06 3.17 -6.08
CA LEU A 191 5.12 3.98 -6.86
C LEU A 191 3.70 3.53 -6.56
N VAL A 192 2.79 4.49 -6.36
CA VAL A 192 1.39 4.18 -6.05
C VAL A 192 0.43 5.12 -6.77
N VAL A 193 -0.64 4.54 -7.32
CA VAL A 193 -1.81 5.25 -7.83
C VAL A 193 -3.01 4.92 -6.94
N ARG A 194 -3.77 5.93 -6.53
CA ARG A 194 -4.98 5.79 -5.72
C ARG A 194 -6.05 6.71 -6.26
N PHE A 195 -7.29 6.21 -6.38
CA PHE A 195 -8.45 7.07 -6.57
C PHE A 195 -9.34 6.95 -5.35
N TYR A 196 -9.50 8.01 -4.57
CA TYR A 196 -10.34 7.98 -3.38
C TYR A 196 -11.51 8.96 -3.49
N LYS A 197 -12.65 8.59 -2.91
CA LYS A 197 -13.72 9.54 -2.60
C LYS A 197 -13.31 10.36 -1.37
N ARG A 198 -12.48 11.36 -1.62
CA ARG A 198 -11.83 12.17 -0.59
C ARG A 198 -11.49 13.53 -1.17
N ASP A 199 -11.86 14.59 -0.45
CA ASP A 199 -11.49 15.95 -0.83
C ASP A 199 -10.01 16.27 -0.57
N ILE A 200 -9.52 17.36 -1.15
CA ILE A 200 -8.13 17.80 -1.03
C ILE A 200 -7.75 18.18 0.41
N ALA A 201 -8.64 18.80 1.18
CA ALA A 201 -8.33 19.22 2.54
C ALA A 201 -8.08 18.00 3.45
N THR A 202 -8.92 16.99 3.35
CA THR A 202 -8.78 15.70 4.03
C THR A 202 -7.48 15.02 3.63
N TRP A 203 -7.14 14.99 2.34
CA TRP A 203 -5.84 14.49 1.87
C TRP A 203 -4.67 15.21 2.50
N ARG A 204 -4.70 16.55 2.49
CA ARG A 204 -3.63 17.38 3.03
C ARG A 204 -3.42 17.14 4.51
N THR A 205 -4.48 17.07 5.30
CA THR A 205 -4.41 16.76 6.73
C THR A 205 -3.76 15.40 6.97
N LEU A 206 -4.22 14.34 6.29
CA LEU A 206 -3.72 12.99 6.51
C LEU A 206 -2.27 12.82 6.08
N LEU A 207 -1.90 13.37 4.91
CA LEU A 207 -0.54 13.25 4.42
C LEU A 207 0.44 14.12 5.20
N SER A 208 0.03 15.30 5.66
CA SER A 208 0.89 16.12 6.54
C SER A 208 1.13 15.45 7.89
N ALA A 209 0.12 14.75 8.43
CA ALA A 209 0.30 13.96 9.64
C ALA A 209 1.26 12.78 9.43
N ALA A 210 1.18 12.10 8.27
CA ALA A 210 2.05 10.97 7.94
C ALA A 210 3.47 11.40 7.51
N ASN A 211 3.61 12.61 6.97
CA ASN A 211 4.84 13.16 6.41
C ASN A 211 5.00 14.65 6.81
N PRO A 212 5.31 14.93 8.09
CA PRO A 212 5.31 16.29 8.63
C PRO A 212 6.43 17.19 8.10
N GLN A 213 7.50 16.61 7.55
CA GLN A 213 8.58 17.39 6.91
C GLN A 213 8.25 17.86 5.48
N GLY A 214 7.13 17.39 4.92
CA GLY A 214 6.77 17.71 3.55
C GLY A 214 6.19 19.11 3.40
N SER A 215 6.52 19.75 2.28
CA SER A 215 6.02 21.06 1.90
C SER A 215 4.96 20.96 0.82
N TRP A 216 3.87 21.70 0.99
CA TRP A 216 2.80 21.78 0.00
C TRP A 216 3.06 22.88 -1.01
N SER A 217 2.91 22.58 -2.28
CA SER A 217 2.87 23.53 -3.39
C SER A 217 1.72 23.21 -4.35
N MET A 218 1.39 24.18 -5.20
CA MET A 218 0.47 23.97 -6.30
C MET A 218 1.23 24.08 -7.61
N GLN A 219 1.07 23.10 -8.48
CA GLN A 219 1.76 23.05 -9.77
C GLN A 219 0.76 22.84 -10.90
N LYS A 220 0.88 23.68 -11.94
CA LYS A 220 0.08 23.53 -13.16
C LYS A 220 0.79 22.60 -14.13
N ILE A 221 0.15 21.51 -14.50
CA ILE A 221 0.65 20.52 -15.46
C ILE A 221 -0.42 20.31 -16.53
N GLY A 222 -0.12 20.73 -17.76
CA GLY A 222 -1.11 20.79 -18.83
C GLY A 222 -2.31 21.65 -18.43
N ALA A 223 -3.50 21.05 -18.44
CA ALA A 223 -4.75 21.68 -18.03
C ALA A 223 -5.07 21.53 -16.53
N ASN A 224 -4.29 20.73 -15.80
CA ASN A 224 -4.59 20.34 -14.42
C ASN A 224 -3.79 21.18 -13.41
N ASN A 225 -4.44 21.57 -12.30
CA ASN A 225 -3.78 22.16 -11.15
C ASN A 225 -3.61 21.10 -10.08
N TRP A 226 -2.38 20.65 -9.88
CA TRP A 226 -2.04 19.62 -8.92
C TRP A 226 -1.61 20.21 -7.59
N TRP A 227 -2.03 19.58 -6.51
CA TRP A 227 -1.41 19.77 -5.20
C TRP A 227 -0.26 18.80 -5.06
N LEU A 228 0.93 19.32 -4.80
CA LEU A 228 2.14 18.55 -4.58
C LEU A 228 2.54 18.66 -3.10
N LEU A 229 2.72 17.52 -2.44
CA LEU A 229 3.49 17.41 -1.21
C LEU A 229 4.84 16.80 -1.54
N GLU A 230 5.93 17.49 -1.22
CA GLU A 230 7.28 17.01 -1.47
C GLU A 230 8.18 17.18 -0.24
N ASN A 231 9.09 16.22 -0.04
CA ASN A 231 10.18 16.32 0.91
C ASN A 231 11.46 16.73 0.18
N ASP A 232 12.30 17.49 0.86
CA ASP A 232 13.69 17.64 0.45
C ASP A 232 14.40 16.28 0.57
N GLU A 233 15.20 15.90 -0.43
CA GLU A 233 15.96 14.66 -0.46
C GLU A 233 16.88 14.54 0.76
N GLU A 234 17.45 15.65 1.24
CA GLU A 234 18.33 15.66 2.41
C GLU A 234 17.59 15.26 3.70
N THR A 235 16.27 15.43 3.72
CA THR A 235 15.40 15.12 4.87
C THR A 235 14.84 13.71 4.84
N LEU A 236 15.15 12.91 3.81
CA LEU A 236 14.68 11.54 3.71
C LEU A 236 15.20 10.70 4.87
N LEU A 237 14.27 9.97 5.49
CA LEU A 237 14.54 9.11 6.63
C LEU A 237 15.13 7.77 6.19
N PHE A 238 15.76 7.06 7.11
CA PHE A 238 16.15 5.66 6.88
C PHE A 238 14.91 4.77 6.73
N GLN A 239 15.06 3.69 5.97
CA GLN A 239 14.01 2.69 5.82
C GLN A 239 13.63 2.10 7.18
N LYS A 240 12.34 2.16 7.52
CA LYS A 240 11.80 1.49 8.71
C LYS A 240 11.59 0.01 8.41
N LEU A 241 11.75 -0.85 9.41
CA LEU A 241 11.53 -2.29 9.27
C LEU A 241 10.10 -2.56 8.75
N GLY A 242 9.99 -3.34 7.66
CA GLY A 242 8.70 -3.70 7.05
C GLY A 242 8.04 -2.59 6.21
N VAL A 243 8.74 -1.48 5.94
CA VAL A 243 8.25 -0.38 5.09
C VAL A 243 9.25 -0.14 3.95
N ILE A 244 8.76 -0.01 2.72
CA ILE A 244 9.54 0.35 1.53
C ILE A 244 9.08 1.74 1.07
N GLY A 245 9.94 2.51 0.40
CA GLY A 245 9.59 3.85 -0.06
C GLY A 245 9.75 4.84 1.07
N GLY A 246 8.75 5.05 1.92
CA GLY A 246 8.73 6.21 2.84
C GLY A 246 8.04 7.42 2.17
N GLY A 247 7.92 8.54 2.88
CA GLY A 247 7.30 9.75 2.31
C GLY A 247 8.30 10.52 1.46
N PHE A 248 7.98 10.77 0.18
CA PHE A 248 8.79 11.63 -0.69
C PHE A 248 7.95 12.58 -1.54
N MET A 249 7.22 12.11 -2.56
CA MET A 249 6.39 12.97 -3.41
C MET A 249 4.95 12.46 -3.48
N SER A 250 3.97 13.35 -3.39
CA SER A 250 2.55 13.06 -3.54
C SER A 250 1.83 14.12 -4.35
N TRP A 251 1.34 13.74 -5.52
CA TRP A 251 0.56 14.56 -6.43
C TRP A 251 -0.90 14.24 -6.28
N ILE A 252 -1.75 15.25 -6.05
CA ILE A 252 -3.19 15.07 -5.82
C ILE A 252 -3.99 16.03 -6.67
N LEU A 253 -5.02 15.50 -7.34
CA LEU A 253 -5.89 16.24 -8.26
C LEU A 253 -7.35 15.78 -8.07
N PRO A 254 -8.32 16.69 -7.91
CA PRO A 254 -9.74 16.34 -7.97
C PRO A 254 -10.17 15.89 -9.37
N ILE A 255 -11.08 14.92 -9.43
CA ILE A 255 -11.73 14.48 -10.66
C ILE A 255 -13.00 15.30 -10.85
N GLY A 256 -12.85 16.47 -11.46
CA GLY A 256 -13.94 17.42 -11.67
C GLY A 256 -14.67 17.75 -10.36
N ASP A 257 -15.99 17.68 -10.39
CA ASP A 257 -16.88 17.91 -9.25
C ASP A 257 -17.42 16.61 -8.63
N THR A 258 -16.83 15.45 -8.92
CA THR A 258 -17.34 14.14 -8.47
C THR A 258 -17.14 13.87 -6.98
N GLY A 259 -16.33 14.68 -6.29
CA GLY A 259 -15.88 14.42 -4.92
C GLY A 259 -14.78 13.34 -4.82
N TYR A 260 -14.30 12.83 -5.96
CA TYR A 260 -13.16 11.93 -6.04
C TYR A 260 -11.87 12.68 -6.36
N THR A 261 -10.76 12.09 -5.94
CA THR A 261 -9.41 12.56 -6.21
C THR A 261 -8.55 11.43 -6.72
N VAL A 262 -7.66 11.74 -7.66
CA VAL A 262 -6.51 10.90 -7.99
C VAL A 262 -5.31 11.35 -7.15
N ALA A 263 -4.59 10.39 -6.59
CA ALA A 263 -3.30 10.59 -5.96
C ALA A 263 -2.24 9.68 -6.62
N MET A 264 -1.14 10.28 -7.07
CA MET A 264 0.04 9.58 -7.59
C MET A 264 1.22 9.88 -6.69
N GLN A 265 1.87 8.84 -6.19
CA GLN A 265 2.89 8.97 -5.15
C GLN A 265 4.16 8.20 -5.49
N LEU A 266 5.29 8.81 -5.17
CA LEU A 266 6.60 8.15 -5.10
C LEU A 266 7.05 8.17 -3.65
N GLY A 267 7.30 6.98 -3.11
CA GLY A 267 7.99 6.80 -1.85
C GLY A 267 9.47 6.57 -2.08
N ALA A 268 10.29 7.26 -1.28
CA ALA A 268 11.75 7.14 -1.28
C ALA A 268 12.31 7.38 0.14
N ASN A 269 13.47 6.80 0.42
CA ASN A 269 14.18 6.86 1.70
C ASN A 269 15.70 6.95 1.44
N LYS A 270 16.54 6.95 2.49
CA LYS A 270 17.99 7.03 2.28
C LYS A 270 18.59 5.94 1.36
N LYS A 271 18.04 4.73 1.35
CA LYS A 271 18.46 3.67 0.41
C LYS A 271 18.20 4.04 -1.05
N SER A 272 17.15 4.83 -1.29
CA SER A 272 16.87 5.38 -2.62
C SER A 272 17.99 6.28 -3.12
N LEU A 273 18.54 7.11 -2.23
CA LEU A 273 19.63 8.04 -2.55
C LEU A 273 20.97 7.33 -2.77
N GLU A 274 21.16 6.15 -2.18
CA GLU A 274 22.28 5.25 -2.49
C GLU A 274 22.20 4.69 -3.92
N ASN A 275 21.04 4.81 -4.58
CA ASN A 275 20.77 4.35 -5.93
C ASN A 275 20.36 5.51 -6.86
N PRO A 276 21.24 6.51 -7.08
CA PRO A 276 20.86 7.79 -7.68
C PRO A 276 20.27 7.66 -9.08
N LYS A 277 20.80 6.74 -9.91
CA LYS A 277 20.24 6.47 -11.25
C LYS A 277 18.80 5.94 -11.18
N ALA A 278 18.52 5.05 -10.24
CA ALA A 278 17.17 4.51 -10.07
C ALA A 278 16.23 5.58 -9.48
N HIS A 279 16.75 6.42 -8.58
CA HIS A 279 15.99 7.50 -7.98
C HIS A 279 15.52 8.53 -9.02
N GLU A 280 16.43 9.01 -9.87
CA GLU A 280 16.08 9.91 -10.97
C GLU A 280 15.08 9.27 -11.94
N LYS A 281 15.26 7.98 -12.25
CA LYS A 281 14.30 7.25 -13.07
C LYS A 281 12.92 7.23 -12.44
N MET A 282 12.80 6.89 -11.16
CA MET A 282 11.50 6.86 -10.48
C MET A 282 10.83 8.23 -10.40
N LYS A 283 11.61 9.31 -10.20
CA LYS A 283 11.09 10.69 -10.28
C LYS A 283 10.54 11.00 -11.67
N ALA A 284 11.30 10.67 -12.72
CA ALA A 284 10.85 10.85 -14.10
C ALA A 284 9.61 10.01 -14.43
N THR A 285 9.54 8.76 -13.97
CA THR A 285 8.36 7.89 -14.13
C THR A 285 7.14 8.49 -13.44
N LEU A 286 7.26 8.93 -12.18
CA LEU A 286 6.15 9.60 -11.49
C LEU A 286 5.71 10.85 -12.24
N ARG A 287 6.67 11.66 -12.71
CA ARG A 287 6.38 12.88 -13.46
C ARG A 287 5.61 12.59 -14.74
N HIS A 288 6.03 11.59 -15.52
CA HIS A 288 5.33 11.12 -16.72
C HIS A 288 3.89 10.70 -16.38
N MET A 289 3.70 9.88 -15.34
CA MET A 289 2.36 9.46 -14.92
C MET A 289 1.46 10.65 -14.59
N VAL A 290 1.97 11.66 -13.88
CA VAL A 290 1.24 12.89 -13.54
C VAL A 290 0.88 13.71 -14.78
N GLU A 291 1.82 13.84 -15.73
CA GLU A 291 1.64 14.54 -17.01
C GLU A 291 0.66 13.83 -17.94
N SER A 292 0.57 12.50 -17.86
CA SER A 292 -0.32 11.68 -18.67
C SER A 292 -1.81 11.84 -18.31
N VAL A 293 -2.12 12.36 -17.12
CA VAL A 293 -3.50 12.42 -16.63
C VAL A 293 -4.32 13.42 -17.43
N LYS A 294 -5.38 12.92 -18.06
CA LYS A 294 -6.39 13.72 -18.75
C LYS A 294 -7.76 13.48 -18.11
N ILE A 295 -8.47 14.56 -17.83
CA ILE A 295 -9.83 14.54 -17.28
C ILE A 295 -10.68 15.42 -18.19
N GLU A 296 -11.57 14.78 -18.95
CA GLU A 296 -12.39 15.43 -19.97
C GLU A 296 -13.86 15.30 -19.60
N VAL A 297 -14.65 16.38 -19.74
CA VAL A 297 -16.11 16.31 -19.53
C VAL A 297 -16.75 15.56 -20.70
N LEU A 298 -17.63 14.61 -20.40
CA LEU A 298 -18.45 13.93 -21.41
C LEU A 298 -19.64 14.83 -21.75
N THR A 299 -19.64 15.40 -22.96
CA THR A 299 -20.66 16.35 -23.42
C THR A 299 -21.96 15.70 -23.89
N ASP A 300 -22.02 14.37 -24.00
CA ASP A 300 -23.18 13.63 -24.50
C ASP A 300 -23.86 12.85 -23.37
N LEU A 301 -24.77 13.52 -22.65
CA LEU A 301 -25.71 12.86 -21.72
C LEU A 301 -27.15 12.79 -22.28
N ASN A 302 -27.39 13.28 -23.51
CA ASN A 302 -28.71 13.33 -24.15
C ASN A 302 -28.69 12.81 -25.60
N LYS A 303 -28.31 11.56 -25.82
CA LYS A 303 -28.66 10.80 -27.03
C LYS A 303 -29.10 9.39 -26.67
#